data_AF-A0A166BZX7-F1
#
_entry.id   AF-A0A166BZX7-F1
#
_cell.length_a   1.000
_cell.length_b   1.000
_cell.length_c   1.000
_cell.angle_alpha   90.00
_cell.angle_beta   90.00
_cell.angle_gamma   90.00
#
_symmetry.space_group_name_H-M   'P 1'
#
loop_
_entity.id
_entity.type
_entity.pdbx_description
1 polymer ?
#
loop_
_entity_poly.entity_id
_entity_poly.type
_entity_poly.pdbx_seq_one_letter_code
_entity_poly.pdbx_strand_id
1 'polypeptide(L)'
;MSSASPVFNTTHVGGNAQVTNVNGDFNVVQNVYPITPDQEHRIYQWLGAPDSSGNFHTAQEKHHEQTGTWFIEGEEYRTWKETPKSALWVYGTPGCGKTIICSTVIEKIRAECGTDPSSACAYFFFDSRDAQTDLSLHNKLIRSIIRQLSHQSSGCPASLVELYGGGHEQPSITSLELTLQKILDGFEHV
;
A
#
# COMPACT_ATOMS: atom_id res chain seq x y z
N MET A 1 34.48 21.96 -28.54
CA MET A 1 34.10 20.66 -29.13
C MET A 1 32.88 20.17 -28.38
N SER A 2 31.74 20.18 -29.05
CA SER A 2 30.41 19.85 -28.50
C SER A 2 30.23 18.33 -28.50
N SER A 3 29.95 17.72 -27.35
CA SER A 3 29.50 16.33 -27.26
C SER A 3 28.00 16.33 -26.99
N ALA A 4 27.21 16.02 -28.02
CA ALA A 4 25.79 15.81 -27.90
C ALA A 4 25.52 14.46 -27.20
N SER A 5 24.79 14.49 -26.09
CA SER A 5 24.19 13.29 -25.51
C SER A 5 23.11 12.76 -26.45
N PRO A 6 22.99 11.44 -26.70
CA PRO A 6 21.94 10.93 -27.54
C PRO A 6 20.61 10.95 -26.76
N VAL A 7 19.64 11.70 -27.27
CA VAL A 7 18.24 11.64 -26.82
C VAL A 7 17.53 10.64 -27.72
N PHE A 8 16.99 9.56 -27.14
CA PHE A 8 16.17 8.59 -27.86
C PHE A 8 14.69 8.81 -27.51
N ASN A 9 13.92 9.34 -28.46
CA ASN A 9 12.46 9.41 -28.37
C ASN A 9 11.85 8.17 -29.03
N THR A 10 11.11 7.37 -28.27
CA THR A 10 10.24 6.30 -28.81
C THR A 10 8.80 6.78 -28.83
N THR A 11 8.47 7.69 -29.74
CA THR A 11 7.08 7.95 -30.10
C THR A 11 6.64 6.93 -31.13
N HIS A 12 5.66 6.12 -30.74
CA HIS A 12 5.00 5.04 -31.47
C HIS A 12 5.66 3.66 -31.34
N VAL A 13 4.80 2.67 -31.08
CA VAL A 13 5.03 1.23 -30.88
C VAL A 13 5.27 0.83 -29.42
N GLY A 14 4.24 0.24 -28.80
CA GLY A 14 4.37 -0.46 -27.53
C GLY A 14 5.24 -1.70 -27.72
N GLY A 15 6.35 -1.74 -27.00
CA GLY A 15 7.31 -2.83 -26.96
C GLY A 15 8.31 -2.60 -25.83
N ASN A 16 8.73 -3.67 -25.15
CA ASN A 16 9.70 -3.59 -24.07
C ASN A 16 11.08 -3.22 -24.62
N ALA A 17 11.59 -2.05 -24.25
CA ALA A 17 12.99 -1.69 -24.44
C ALA A 17 13.74 -1.86 -23.11
N GLN A 18 14.72 -2.75 -23.07
CA GLN A 18 15.69 -2.82 -21.98
C GLN A 18 16.98 -2.15 -22.42
N VAL A 19 17.40 -1.12 -21.70
CA VAL A 19 18.72 -0.50 -21.84
C VAL A 19 19.53 -0.93 -20.63
N THR A 20 20.46 -1.86 -20.83
CA THR A 20 21.43 -2.25 -19.80
C THR A 20 22.65 -1.35 -19.91
N ASN A 21 22.90 -0.53 -18.89
CA ASN A 21 24.17 0.19 -18.78
C ASN A 21 25.24 -0.82 -18.32
N VAL A 22 26.41 -0.85 -18.97
CA VAL A 22 27.41 -1.93 -18.84
C VAL A 22 28.17 -1.91 -17.49
N ASN A 23 27.78 -1.04 -16.55
CA ASN A 23 28.51 -0.79 -15.31
C ASN A 23 27.77 -1.14 -14.01
N GLY A 24 26.83 -2.10 -14.03
CA GLY A 24 26.46 -2.85 -12.81
C GLY A 24 25.67 -2.09 -11.73
N ASP A 25 25.15 -0.89 -12.00
CA ASP A 25 24.18 -0.25 -11.11
C ASP A 25 22.81 -0.92 -11.29
N PHE A 26 22.37 -1.63 -10.26
CA PHE A 26 21.00 -2.17 -10.18
C PHE A 26 20.01 -1.00 -10.14
N ASN A 27 19.53 -0.57 -11.31
CA ASN A 27 18.26 0.12 -11.36
C ASN A 27 17.17 -0.91 -11.11
N VAL A 28 16.63 -0.95 -9.88
CA VAL A 28 15.31 -1.53 -9.67
C VAL A 28 14.36 -0.65 -10.48
N VAL A 29 14.08 -1.06 -11.71
CA VAL A 29 12.98 -0.50 -12.47
C VAL A 29 11.73 -0.92 -11.70
N GLN A 30 11.24 -0.06 -10.81
CA GLN A 30 9.85 -0.15 -10.40
C GLN A 30 9.07 -0.04 -11.71
N ASN A 31 8.49 -1.16 -12.16
CA ASN A 31 7.69 -1.22 -13.38
C ASN A 31 6.42 -0.40 -13.13
N VAL A 32 6.53 0.91 -13.31
CA VAL A 32 5.44 1.87 -13.17
C VAL A 32 5.03 2.25 -14.59
N TYR A 33 3.75 2.05 -14.92
CA TYR A 33 3.26 2.54 -16.20
C TYR A 33 3.00 4.05 -16.09
N PRO A 34 3.46 4.87 -17.05
CA PRO A 34 2.99 6.23 -17.18
C PRO A 34 1.52 6.18 -17.60
N ILE A 35 0.62 6.36 -16.64
CA ILE A 35 -0.83 6.45 -16.87
C ILE A 35 -1.31 7.86 -16.61
N THR A 36 -2.39 8.27 -17.28
CA THR A 36 -3.02 9.56 -17.02
C THR A 36 -3.82 9.51 -15.71
N PRO A 37 -4.06 10.65 -15.03
CA PRO A 37 -4.92 10.71 -13.85
C PRO A 37 -6.32 10.11 -14.09
N ASP A 38 -6.86 10.29 -15.30
CA ASP A 38 -8.15 9.70 -15.70
C ASP A 38 -8.11 8.17 -15.78
N GLN A 39 -7.00 7.60 -16.28
CA GLN A 39 -6.81 6.16 -16.32
C GLN A 39 -6.65 5.61 -14.90
N GLU A 40 -5.84 6.26 -14.09
CA GLU A 40 -5.64 5.91 -12.68
C GLU A 40 -6.97 5.90 -11.92
N HIS A 41 -7.79 6.93 -12.10
CA HIS A 41 -9.11 7.02 -11.50
C HIS A 41 -10.01 5.85 -11.90
N ARG A 42 -10.04 5.48 -13.20
CA ARG A 42 -10.83 4.32 -13.68
C ARG A 42 -10.36 3.01 -13.09
N ILE A 43 -9.04 2.82 -12.95
CA ILE A 43 -8.45 1.62 -12.35
C ILE A 43 -8.89 1.50 -10.89
N TYR A 44 -8.77 2.57 -10.09
CA TYR A 44 -9.17 2.52 -8.69
C TYR A 44 -10.68 2.40 -8.49
N GLN A 45 -11.47 3.03 -9.36
CA GLN A 45 -12.92 2.88 -9.36
C GLN A 45 -13.32 1.44 -9.66
N TRP A 46 -12.69 0.82 -10.66
CA TRP A 46 -12.90 -0.58 -11.02
C TRP A 46 -12.43 -1.54 -9.92
N LEU A 47 -11.30 -1.25 -9.27
CA LEU A 47 -10.78 -2.03 -8.15
C LEU A 47 -11.78 -2.08 -6.99
N GLY A 48 -12.67 -1.10 -6.85
CA GLY A 48 -13.79 -1.17 -5.91
C GLY A 48 -13.34 -1.38 -4.45
N ALA A 49 -12.17 -0.86 -4.09
CA ALA A 49 -11.63 -1.02 -2.74
C ALA A 49 -12.45 -0.24 -1.72
N PRO A 50 -12.77 -0.84 -0.55
CA PRO A 50 -13.50 -0.15 0.50
C PRO A 50 -12.68 1.01 1.07
N ASP A 51 -13.36 2.02 1.60
CA ASP A 51 -12.71 3.11 2.31
C ASP A 51 -12.49 2.75 3.78
N SER A 52 -11.24 2.54 4.16
CA SER A 52 -10.84 2.26 5.55
C SER A 52 -10.60 3.54 6.37
N SER A 53 -10.66 4.73 5.77
CA SER A 53 -10.37 6.00 6.45
C SER A 53 -11.41 6.38 7.49
N GLY A 54 -12.69 6.04 7.29
CA GLY A 54 -13.76 6.37 8.23
C GLY A 54 -13.56 5.77 9.62
N ASN A 55 -13.14 4.50 9.70
CA ASN A 55 -12.84 3.83 10.97
C ASN A 55 -11.61 4.44 11.65
N PHE A 56 -10.59 4.79 10.86
CA PHE A 56 -9.40 5.48 11.36
C PHE A 56 -9.75 6.86 11.93
N HIS A 57 -10.52 7.69 11.19
CA HIS A 57 -10.94 9.01 11.66
C HIS A 57 -11.84 8.91 12.90
N THR A 58 -12.77 7.97 12.95
CA THR A 58 -13.61 7.77 14.15
C THR A 58 -12.78 7.37 15.37
N ALA A 59 -11.71 6.59 15.18
CA ALA A 59 -10.79 6.25 16.27
C ALA A 59 -9.96 7.46 16.71
N GLN A 60 -9.48 8.26 15.75
CA GLN A 60 -8.74 9.50 16.00
C GLN A 60 -9.59 10.58 16.67
N GLU A 61 -10.86 10.76 16.30
CA GLU A 61 -11.78 11.71 16.95
C GLU A 61 -12.04 11.37 18.42
N LYS A 62 -11.98 10.09 18.77
CA LYS A 62 -12.12 9.59 20.15
C LYS A 62 -10.79 9.54 20.90
N HIS A 63 -9.69 9.80 20.21
CA HIS A 63 -8.38 9.88 20.83
C HIS A 63 -8.31 11.13 21.70
N HIS A 64 -7.97 10.94 22.97
CA HIS A 64 -7.55 12.05 23.82
C HIS A 64 -6.04 12.17 23.73
N GLU A 65 -5.53 13.39 23.63
CA GLU A 65 -4.10 13.68 23.64
C GLU A 65 -3.41 12.86 24.74
N GLN A 66 -2.29 12.19 24.39
CA GLN A 66 -1.52 11.23 25.21
C GLN A 66 -2.03 9.77 25.29
N THR A 67 -3.20 9.45 24.72
CA THR A 67 -3.70 8.07 24.74
C THR A 67 -2.85 7.16 23.85
N GLY A 68 -2.29 6.09 24.42
CA GLY A 68 -1.46 5.14 23.67
C GLY A 68 -0.01 5.58 23.46
N THR A 69 0.42 6.75 23.98
CA THR A 69 1.83 7.17 23.92
C THR A 69 2.75 6.16 24.62
N TRP A 70 2.33 5.67 25.80
CA TRP A 70 3.04 4.63 26.53
C TRP A 70 3.27 3.36 25.70
N PHE A 71 2.37 3.07 24.75
CA PHE A 71 2.47 1.88 23.90
C PHE A 71 3.52 2.07 22.81
N ILE A 72 3.49 3.21 22.10
CA ILE A 72 4.45 3.51 21.03
C ILE A 72 5.87 3.82 21.56
N GLU A 73 6.00 4.18 22.84
CA GLU A 73 7.29 4.33 23.53
C GLU A 73 7.83 3.00 24.10
N GLY A 74 6.95 1.98 24.19
CA GLY A 74 7.25 0.67 24.75
C GLY A 74 8.27 -0.15 23.95
N GLU A 75 8.89 -1.11 24.62
CA GLU A 75 9.88 -2.00 24.01
C GLU A 75 9.25 -3.00 23.04
N GLU A 76 8.04 -3.45 23.32
CA GLU A 76 7.29 -4.39 22.48
C GLU A 76 6.97 -3.78 21.12
N TYR A 77 6.53 -2.52 21.07
CA TYR A 77 6.28 -1.80 19.82
C TYR A 77 7.57 -1.63 19.00
N ARG A 78 8.65 -1.20 19.65
CA ARG A 78 9.94 -0.98 19.00
C ARG A 78 10.51 -2.27 18.41
N THR A 79 10.53 -3.32 19.23
CA THR A 79 11.00 -4.65 18.83
C THR A 79 10.20 -5.19 17.66
N TRP A 80 8.86 -5.08 17.71
CA TRP A 80 8.00 -5.46 16.60
C TRP A 80 8.33 -4.68 15.33
N LYS A 81 8.38 -3.35 15.42
CA LYS A 81 8.64 -2.50 14.25
C LYS A 81 10.02 -2.76 13.62
N GLU A 82 11.04 -3.01 14.42
CA GLU A 82 12.41 -3.27 13.94
C GLU A 82 12.63 -4.71 13.46
N THR A 83 11.72 -5.65 13.78
CA THR A 83 11.80 -7.04 13.36
C THR A 83 11.01 -7.26 12.06
N PRO A 84 11.66 -7.57 10.92
CA PRO A 84 10.97 -7.83 9.66
C PRO A 84 9.98 -9.00 9.79
N LYS A 85 8.85 -8.91 9.09
CA LYS A 85 7.82 -9.97 9.04
C LYS A 85 7.30 -10.41 10.42
N SER A 86 7.27 -9.49 11.37
CA SER A 86 6.77 -9.74 12.73
C SER A 86 5.33 -9.24 12.92
N ALA A 87 4.64 -9.80 13.92
CA ALA A 87 3.27 -9.44 14.26
C ALA A 87 3.18 -9.03 15.73
N LEU A 88 2.41 -7.96 16.01
CA LEU A 88 2.12 -7.49 17.36
C LEU A 88 0.64 -7.66 17.66
N TRP A 89 0.34 -8.41 18.71
CA TRP A 89 -1.02 -8.72 19.10
C TRP A 89 -1.45 -7.91 20.33
N VAL A 90 -2.34 -6.95 20.13
CA VAL A 90 -2.92 -6.12 21.21
C VAL A 90 -4.25 -6.72 21.66
N TYR A 91 -4.29 -7.25 22.87
CA TYR A 91 -5.49 -7.88 23.45
C TYR A 91 -5.91 -7.23 24.77
N GLY A 92 -7.17 -7.38 25.12
CA GLY A 92 -7.75 -6.78 26.32
C GLY A 92 -9.28 -6.81 26.29
N THR A 93 -9.90 -6.42 27.39
CA THR A 93 -11.36 -6.42 27.55
C THR A 93 -12.05 -5.45 26.59
N PRO A 94 -13.34 -5.65 26.26
CA PRO A 94 -14.11 -4.68 25.49
C PRO A 94 -14.03 -3.28 26.13
N GLY A 95 -13.87 -2.23 25.31
CA GLY A 95 -13.79 -0.85 25.79
C GLY A 95 -12.42 -0.39 26.31
N CYS A 96 -11.40 -1.26 26.43
CA CYS A 96 -10.08 -0.88 26.94
C CYS A 96 -9.20 -0.05 25.98
N GLY A 97 -9.77 0.50 24.91
CA GLY A 97 -9.04 1.40 24.00
C GLY A 97 -8.17 0.74 22.93
N LYS A 98 -8.29 -0.57 22.66
CA LYS A 98 -7.48 -1.26 21.61
C LYS A 98 -7.49 -0.56 20.25
N THR A 99 -8.67 -0.18 19.77
CA THR A 99 -8.83 0.52 18.48
C THR A 99 -8.11 1.87 18.48
N ILE A 100 -8.12 2.57 19.62
CA ILE A 100 -7.41 3.85 19.80
C ILE A 100 -5.90 3.62 19.76
N ILE A 101 -5.39 2.58 20.43
CA ILE A 101 -3.97 2.20 20.36
C ILE A 101 -3.57 1.89 18.91
N CYS A 102 -4.36 1.10 18.19
CA CYS A 102 -4.08 0.80 16.78
C CYS A 102 -4.09 2.05 15.90
N SER A 103 -5.00 3.01 16.12
CA SER A 103 -4.98 4.26 15.35
C SER A 103 -3.74 5.11 15.64
N THR A 104 -3.27 5.16 16.89
CA THR A 104 -2.02 5.83 17.26
C THR A 104 -0.82 5.18 16.57
N VAL A 105 -0.77 3.84 16.53
CA VAL A 105 0.29 3.09 15.82
C VAL A 105 0.28 3.41 14.33
N ILE A 106 -0.90 3.37 13.69
CA ILE A 106 -1.04 3.68 12.26
C ILE A 106 -0.58 5.11 11.97
N GLU A 107 -1.00 6.09 12.78
CA GLU A 107 -0.59 7.48 12.61
C GLU A 107 0.93 7.66 12.71
N LYS A 108 1.55 7.03 13.71
CA LYS A 108 3.00 7.06 13.91
C LYS A 108 3.75 6.47 12.71
N ILE A 109 3.35 5.29 12.22
CA ILE A 109 3.97 4.64 11.07
C ILE A 109 3.76 5.46 9.80
N ARG A 110 2.57 6.01 9.56
CA ARG A 110 2.28 6.86 8.38
C ARG A 110 3.17 8.10 8.35
N ALA A 111 3.37 8.75 9.50
CA ALA A 111 4.25 9.91 9.60
C ALA A 111 5.71 9.58 9.22
N GLU A 112 6.18 8.39 9.61
CA GLU A 112 7.54 7.92 9.32
C GLU A 112 7.71 7.50 7.85
N CYS A 113 6.74 6.77 7.28
CA CYS A 113 6.73 6.47 5.84
C CYS A 113 6.69 7.75 4.99
N GLY A 114 6.04 8.82 5.47
CA GLY A 114 6.05 10.11 4.78
C GLY A 114 7.43 10.75 4.62
N THR A 115 8.41 10.31 5.42
CA THR A 115 9.81 10.78 5.36
C THR A 115 10.76 9.84 4.61
N ASP A 116 10.30 8.63 4.28
CA ASP A 116 11.10 7.58 3.66
C ASP A 116 10.36 6.99 2.44
N PRO A 117 10.78 7.35 1.21
CA PRO A 117 10.15 6.86 -0.03
C PRO A 117 10.23 5.34 -0.23
N SER A 118 11.09 4.64 0.51
CA SER A 118 11.24 3.18 0.41
C SER A 118 10.23 2.41 1.28
N SER A 119 9.51 3.12 2.14
CA SER A 119 8.57 2.57 3.12
C SER A 119 7.13 2.95 2.78
N ALA A 120 6.19 2.06 3.09
CA ALA A 120 4.76 2.32 2.94
C ALA A 120 3.95 1.77 4.12
N CYS A 121 2.80 2.38 4.38
CA CYS A 121 1.88 1.95 5.42
C CYS A 121 0.51 1.64 4.83
N ALA A 122 -0.02 0.47 5.11
CA ALA A 122 -1.40 0.13 4.79
C ALA A 122 -2.10 -0.48 6.01
N TYR A 123 -3.40 -0.23 6.13
CA TYR A 123 -4.19 -0.71 7.26
C TYR A 123 -5.61 -1.07 6.84
N PHE A 124 -6.23 -1.96 7.61
CA PHE A 124 -7.62 -2.34 7.43
C PHE A 124 -8.26 -2.62 8.80
N PHE A 125 -9.46 -2.09 9.00
CA PHE A 125 -10.23 -2.33 10.22
C PHE A 125 -11.30 -3.38 9.95
N PHE A 126 -11.22 -4.49 10.67
CA PHE A 126 -12.32 -5.45 10.74
C PHE A 126 -13.38 -4.94 11.69
N ASP A 127 -14.55 -4.59 11.16
CA ASP A 127 -15.69 -4.13 11.94
C ASP A 127 -16.72 -5.24 12.06
N SER A 128 -17.00 -5.68 13.28
CA SER A 128 -18.00 -6.73 13.56
C SER A 128 -19.43 -6.30 13.24
N ARG A 129 -19.68 -5.01 12.99
CA ARG A 129 -20.98 -4.50 12.54
C ARG A 129 -21.25 -4.81 11.06
N ASP A 130 -20.21 -5.12 10.30
CA ASP A 130 -20.34 -5.53 8.91
C ASP A 130 -20.74 -7.01 8.86
N ALA A 131 -22.02 -7.28 8.62
CA ALA A 131 -22.59 -8.62 8.50
C ALA A 131 -22.21 -9.32 7.17
N GLN A 132 -20.92 -9.35 6.85
CA GLN A 132 -20.40 -9.90 5.60
C GLN A 132 -19.79 -11.28 5.78
N THR A 133 -19.73 -12.03 4.68
CA THR A 133 -19.06 -13.33 4.66
C THR A 133 -17.53 -13.17 4.74
N ASP A 134 -16.84 -14.17 5.30
CA ASP A 134 -15.37 -14.19 5.39
C ASP A 134 -14.70 -13.98 4.03
N LEU A 135 -15.24 -14.59 2.97
CA LEU A 135 -14.76 -14.43 1.60
C LEU A 135 -14.88 -12.97 1.10
N SER A 136 -16.01 -12.32 1.36
CA SER A 136 -16.19 -10.90 0.99
C SER A 136 -15.24 -10.00 1.78
N LEU A 137 -15.03 -10.31 3.05
CA LEU A 137 -14.16 -9.55 3.94
C LEU A 137 -12.69 -9.66 3.53
N HIS A 138 -12.22 -10.88 3.20
CA HIS A 138 -10.89 -11.12 2.66
C HIS A 138 -10.67 -10.36 1.34
N ASN A 139 -11.66 -10.41 0.44
CA ASN A 139 -11.59 -9.68 -0.83
C ASN A 139 -11.49 -8.16 -0.62
N LYS A 140 -12.25 -7.63 0.34
CA LYS A 140 -12.23 -6.20 0.75
C LYS A 140 -10.91 -5.78 1.37
N LEU A 141 -10.34 -6.61 2.25
CA LEU A 141 -9.02 -6.41 2.83
C LEU A 141 -7.98 -6.24 1.73
N ILE A 142 -7.84 -7.23 0.84
CA ILE A 142 -6.78 -7.21 -0.18
C ILE A 142 -6.93 -6.00 -1.11
N ARG A 143 -8.15 -5.69 -1.57
CA ARG A 143 -8.39 -4.49 -2.40
C ARG A 143 -8.01 -3.20 -1.69
N SER A 144 -8.32 -3.08 -0.39
CA SER A 144 -7.96 -1.90 0.40
C SER A 144 -6.45 -1.73 0.50
N ILE A 145 -5.72 -2.82 0.79
CA ILE A 145 -4.26 -2.79 0.88
C ILE A 145 -3.62 -2.46 -0.47
N ILE A 146 -4.07 -3.10 -1.57
CA ILE A 146 -3.60 -2.79 -2.93
C ILE A 146 -3.76 -1.30 -3.22
N ARG A 147 -4.93 -0.72 -2.96
CA ARG A 147 -5.20 0.70 -3.22
C ARG A 147 -4.28 1.60 -2.41
N GLN A 148 -4.11 1.33 -1.11
CA GLN A 148 -3.29 2.16 -0.22
C GLN A 148 -1.81 2.14 -0.61
N LEU A 149 -1.27 0.95 -0.92
CA LEU A 149 0.13 0.82 -1.32
C LEU A 149 0.39 1.40 -2.72
N SER A 150 -0.55 1.23 -3.65
CA SER A 150 -0.44 1.81 -5.00
C SER A 150 -0.39 3.34 -4.96
N HIS A 151 -1.15 3.98 -4.08
CA HIS A 151 -1.10 5.44 -3.88
C HIS A 151 0.21 5.95 -3.25
N GLN A 152 0.95 5.09 -2.56
CA GLN A 152 2.25 5.42 -1.96
C GLN A 152 3.42 5.06 -2.87
N SER A 153 3.15 4.42 -4.01
CA SER A 153 4.15 4.10 -5.01
C SER A 153 4.49 5.34 -5.85
N SER A 154 5.66 5.35 -6.49
CA SER A 154 6.11 6.43 -7.39
C SER A 154 5.24 6.62 -8.65
N GLY A 155 4.31 5.69 -8.88
CA GLY A 155 3.15 5.79 -9.77
C GLY A 155 2.34 4.49 -9.71
N CYS A 156 1.44 4.28 -10.67
CA CYS A 156 0.59 3.10 -10.66
C CYS A 156 1.38 1.79 -10.91
N PRO A 157 1.31 0.79 -10.02
CA PRO A 157 2.03 -0.46 -10.19
C PRO A 157 1.63 -1.22 -11.46
N ALA A 158 2.61 -1.72 -12.23
CA ALA A 158 2.32 -2.48 -13.44
C ALA A 158 1.42 -3.68 -13.23
N SER A 159 1.58 -4.39 -12.11
CA SER A 159 0.71 -5.51 -11.75
C SER A 159 -0.75 -5.11 -11.64
N LEU A 160 -1.04 -3.89 -11.14
CA LEU A 160 -2.41 -3.38 -11.02
C LEU A 160 -2.97 -2.97 -12.39
N VAL A 161 -2.15 -2.37 -13.25
CA VAL A 161 -2.55 -2.01 -14.62
C VAL A 161 -2.84 -3.24 -15.46
N GLU A 162 -2.00 -4.28 -15.35
CA GLU A 162 -2.21 -5.59 -15.97
C GLU A 162 -3.49 -6.25 -15.46
N LEU A 163 -3.71 -6.21 -14.13
CA LEU A 163 -4.90 -6.76 -13.50
C LEU A 163 -6.18 -6.06 -13.98
N TYR A 164 -6.12 -4.74 -14.22
CA TYR A 164 -7.25 -3.96 -14.75
C TYR A 164 -7.68 -4.47 -16.14
N GLY A 165 -6.74 -4.67 -17.07
CA GLY A 165 -7.03 -5.30 -18.37
C GLY A 165 -8.17 -4.69 -19.19
N GLY A 166 -8.53 -3.42 -18.96
CA GLY A 166 -9.67 -2.75 -19.60
C GLY A 166 -10.96 -2.71 -18.76
N GLY A 167 -10.98 -3.37 -17.59
CA GLY A 167 -12.02 -3.23 -16.58
C GLY A 167 -13.32 -3.97 -16.87
N HIS A 168 -13.31 -4.95 -17.77
CA HIS A 168 -14.52 -5.66 -18.20
C HIS A 168 -15.09 -6.60 -17.14
N GLU A 169 -14.22 -7.22 -16.34
CA GLU A 169 -14.60 -8.20 -15.31
C GLU A 169 -13.96 -7.85 -13.96
N GLN A 170 -14.52 -8.34 -12.87
CA GLN A 170 -13.92 -8.21 -11.54
C GLN A 170 -12.87 -9.31 -11.31
N PRO A 171 -11.74 -9.00 -10.66
CA PRO A 171 -10.65 -9.95 -10.50
C PRO A 171 -11.03 -11.05 -9.49
N SER A 172 -10.49 -12.25 -9.73
CA SER A 172 -10.53 -13.33 -8.76
C SER A 172 -9.71 -12.98 -7.51
N ILE A 173 -9.97 -13.68 -6.40
CA ILE A 173 -9.18 -13.49 -5.17
C ILE A 173 -7.70 -13.85 -5.38
N THR A 174 -7.42 -14.93 -6.12
CA THR A 174 -6.05 -15.34 -6.42
C THR A 174 -5.30 -14.29 -7.25
N SER A 175 -5.99 -13.66 -8.22
CA SER A 175 -5.40 -12.58 -9.00
C SER A 175 -5.10 -11.34 -8.16
N LEU A 176 -5.96 -11.02 -7.18
CA LEU A 176 -5.73 -9.95 -6.23
C LEU A 176 -4.54 -10.26 -5.31
N GLU A 177 -4.44 -11.48 -4.77
CA GLU A 177 -3.31 -11.92 -3.92
C GLU A 177 -1.97 -11.84 -4.66
N LEU A 178 -1.92 -12.34 -5.90
CA LEU A 178 -0.72 -12.25 -6.74
C LEU A 178 -0.34 -10.80 -7.05
N THR A 179 -1.33 -9.95 -7.29
CA THR A 179 -1.10 -8.53 -7.55
C THR A 179 -0.57 -7.81 -6.32
N LEU A 180 -1.14 -8.10 -5.13
CA LEU A 180 -0.65 -7.57 -3.86
C LEU A 180 0.80 -8.00 -3.61
N GLN A 181 1.14 -9.27 -3.82
CA GLN A 181 2.53 -9.76 -3.67
C GLN A 181 3.50 -8.97 -4.56
N LYS A 182 3.17 -8.81 -5.84
CA LYS A 182 4.02 -8.03 -6.77
C LYS A 182 4.17 -6.57 -6.37
N ILE A 183 3.15 -5.96 -5.75
CA ILE A 183 3.22 -4.59 -5.24
C ILE A 183 4.15 -4.53 -4.02
N LEU A 184 4.01 -5.48 -3.09
CA LEU A 184 4.87 -5.58 -1.90
C LEU A 184 6.34 -5.75 -2.28
N ASP A 185 6.64 -6.56 -3.29
CA ASP A 185 8.01 -6.76 -3.80
C ASP A 185 8.65 -5.47 -4.35
N GLY A 186 7.88 -4.40 -4.56
CA GLY A 186 8.36 -3.08 -4.98
C GLY A 186 8.85 -2.18 -3.84
N PHE A 187 8.66 -2.57 -2.58
CA PHE A 187 9.13 -1.85 -1.39
C PHE A 187 10.35 -2.57 -0.78
N GLU A 188 11.33 -1.81 -0.28
CA GLU A 188 12.57 -2.38 0.27
C GLU A 188 12.36 -3.03 1.65
N HIS A 189 11.30 -2.63 2.36
CA HIS A 189 11.01 -3.04 3.73
C HIS A 189 9.61 -3.65 3.86
N VAL A 190 9.52 -4.97 3.73
CA VAL A 190 8.30 -5.79 3.97
C VAL A 190 8.55 -6.87 5.03
#